data_AF-U3TZ88-F1
#
_entry.id   AF-U3TZ88-F1
#
_cell.length_a   1.000
_cell.length_b   1.000
_cell.length_c   1.000
_cell.angle_alpha   90.00
_cell.angle_beta   90.00
_cell.angle_gamma   90.00
#
_symmetry.space_group_name_H-M   'P 1'
#
loop_
_entity.id
_entity.type
_entity.pdbx_description
1 polymer ?
#
loop_
_entity_poly.entity_id
_entity_poly.type
_entity_poly.pdbx_seq_one_letter_code
_entity_poly.pdbx_strand_id
1 'polypeptide(L)' 'MLLERGWILDRVKGSHHVFVRADKPYHISLPHPEKDLANGTLRKLLKMMD' A
#
# COMPACT_ATOMS: atom_id res chain seq x y z
N MET A 1 9.01 -0.53 6.09
CA MET A 1 8.30 0.35 5.12
C MET A 1 8.02 -0.41 3.82
N LEU A 2 6.96 -0.07 3.06
CA LEU A 2 6.60 -0.76 1.80
C LEU A 2 7.76 -0.82 0.79
N LEU A 3 8.54 0.26 0.72
CA LEU A 3 9.75 0.38 -0.10
C LEU A 3 10.77 -0.71 0.20
N GLU A 4 10.93 -1.10 1.46
CA GLU A 4 11.87 -2.14 1.89
C GLU A 4 11.41 -3.55 1.51
N ARG A 5 10.11 -3.74 1.22
CA ARG A 5 9.54 -5.02 0.76
C ARG A 5 9.41 -5.09 -0.77
N GLY A 6 10.08 -4.20 -1.50
CA GLY A 6 10.11 -4.16 -2.97
C GLY A 6 8.82 -3.66 -3.62
N TRP A 7 7.97 -2.94 -2.87
CA TRP A 7 6.79 -2.30 -3.44
C TRP A 7 7.17 -0.97 -4.09
N ILE A 8 6.74 -0.78 -5.33
CA ILE A 8 7.02 0.40 -6.14
C ILE A 8 5.76 1.26 -6.19
N LEU A 9 5.92 2.58 -6.04
CA LEU A 9 4.82 3.52 -6.22
C LEU A 9 4.50 3.66 -7.71
N ASP A 10 3.33 3.20 -8.12
CA ASP A 10 2.86 3.24 -9.52
C ASP A 10 2.19 4.57 -9.84
N ARG A 11 1.24 4.98 -8.98
CA ARG A 11 0.45 6.19 -9.19
C ARG A 11 0.04 6.85 -7.90
N VAL A 12 -0.04 8.16 -7.95
CA VAL A 12 -0.52 9.01 -6.88
C VAL A 12 -1.69 9.82 -7.41
N LYS A 13 -2.86 9.66 -6.81
CA LYS A 13 -4.03 10.50 -7.09
C LYS A 13 -4.39 11.27 -5.83
N GLY A 14 -3.75 12.42 -5.66
CA GLY A 14 -3.87 13.24 -4.45
C GLY A 14 -3.47 12.44 -3.22
N SER A 15 -4.42 12.27 -2.30
CA SER A 15 -4.28 11.48 -1.08
C SER A 15 -4.29 9.96 -1.28
N HIS A 16 -4.25 9.41 -2.50
CA HIS A 16 -4.27 7.96 -2.71
C HIS A 16 -3.00 7.52 -3.43
N HIS A 17 -2.12 6.80 -2.73
CA HIS A 17 -0.90 6.19 -3.25
C HIS A 17 -1.17 4.74 -3.64
N VAL A 18 -0.90 4.37 -4.88
CA VAL A 18 -1.01 2.98 -5.33
C VAL A 18 0.38 2.39 -5.48
N PHE A 19 0.60 1.29 -4.77
CA PHE A 19 1.80 0.50 -4.79
C PHE A 19 1.57 -0.78 -5.59
N VAL A 20 2.56 -1.13 -6.41
CA VAL A 20 2.57 -2.35 -7.23
C VAL A 20 3.86 -3.11 -6.95
N ARG A 21 3.81 -4.42 -7.15
CA ARG A 21 4.99 -5.28 -7.05
C ARG A 21 4.96 -6.25 -8.21
N ALA A 22 6.05 -6.39 -8.96
CA ALA A 22 6.10 -7.30 -10.10
C ALA A 22 5.89 -8.78 -9.70
N ASP A 23 6.25 -9.12 -8.46
CA ASP A 23 6.17 -10.46 -7.90
C ASP A 23 4.76 -10.85 -7.43
N LYS A 24 3.87 -9.88 -7.18
CA LYS A 24 2.50 -10.13 -6.71
C LYS A 24 1.49 -9.52 -7.69
N PRO A 25 0.50 -10.27 -8.21
CA PRO A 25 -0.43 -9.77 -9.23
C PRO A 25 -1.48 -8.77 -8.70
N TYR A 26 -1.33 -8.29 -7.46
CA TYR A 26 -2.27 -7.36 -6.83
C TYR A 26 -1.64 -6.01 -6.52
N HIS A 27 -2.43 -4.96 -6.69
CA HIS A 27 -2.04 -3.58 -6.43
C HIS A 27 -2.61 -3.14 -5.08
N ILE A 28 -1.80 -2.47 -4.28
CA ILE A 28 -2.17 -1.96 -2.97
C ILE A 28 -2.43 -0.47 -3.08
N SER A 29 -3.65 -0.01 -2.80
CA SER A 29 -3.94 1.40 -2.63
C SER A 29 -3.90 1.79 -1.16
N LEU A 30 -3.05 2.77 -0.84
CA LEU A 30 -2.94 3.40 0.48
C LEU A 30 -3.45 4.83 0.42
N PRO A 31 -4.49 5.19 1.18
CA PRO A 31 -4.79 6.58 1.42
C PRO A 31 -3.69 7.22 2.29
N HIS A 32 -3.31 8.44 1.96
CA HIS A 32 -2.40 9.30 2.69
C HIS A 32 -3.12 10.64 2.88
N PRO A 33 -3.49 11.01 4.12
CA PRO A 33 -2.64 10.89 5.30
C PRO A 33 -2.81 9.57 6.06
N GLU A 34 -1.74 9.10 6.69
CA GLU A 34 -1.67 7.87 7.50
C GLU A 34 -2.77 7.78 8.59
N LYS A 35 -3.33 8.94 8.97
CA LYS A 35 -4.41 9.11 9.94
C LYS A 35 -5.78 8.57 9.48
N ASP A 36 -5.97 8.40 8.17
CA ASP A 36 -7.21 7.87 7.57
C ASP A 36 -7.21 6.35 7.40
N LEU A 37 -6.07 5.68 7.66
CA LEU A 37 -6.03 4.23 7.61
C LEU A 37 -6.65 3.62 8.87
N ALA A 38 -7.86 3.12 8.73
CA ALA A 38 -8.46 2.26 9.75
C ALA A 38 -7.52 1.07 10.07
N ASN A 39 -7.37 0.74 11.36
CA ASN A 39 -6.51 -0.36 11.83
C ASN A 39 -6.80 -1.70 11.14
N GLY A 40 -8.05 -1.94 10.72
CA GLY A 40 -8.42 -3.12 9.93
C GLY A 40 -7.77 -3.14 8.55
N THR A 41 -7.70 -1.98 7.89
CA THR A 41 -7.02 -1.81 6.61
C THR A 41 -5.52 -2.01 6.78
N LEU A 42 -4.90 -1.42 7.81
CA LEU A 42 -3.48 -1.65 8.12
C LEU A 42 -3.16 -3.13 8.37
N ARG A 43 -3.99 -3.84 9.15
CA ARG A 43 -3.81 -5.29 9.39
C ARG A 43 -3.94 -6.10 8.10
N LYS A 44 -4.91 -5.76 7.25
CA LYS A 44 -5.14 -6.45 5.98
C LYS A 44 -3.98 -6.22 5.01
N LEU A 45 -3.45 -5.00 4.99
CA LEU A 45 -2.26 -4.64 4.23
C LEU A 45 -1.02 -5.34 4.77
N LEU A 46 -0.81 -5.35 6.09
CA LEU A 46 0.31 -6.06 6.71
C LEU A 46 0.26 -7.56 6.37
N LYS A 47 -0.93 -8.18 6.40
CA LYS A 47 -1.14 -9.58 5.99
C LYS A 47 -0.91 -9.83 4.50
N MET A 48 -1.21 -8.85 3.64
CA MET A 48 -0.88 -8.91 2.21
C MET A 48 0.61 -8.65 1.95
N MET A 49 1.29 -7.95 2.86
CA MET A 49 2.70 -7.62 2.74
C MET A 49 3.61 -8.71 3.31
N ASP A 50 3.13 -9.51 4.26
CA ASP A 50 3.70 -10.81 4.65
C ASP A 50 3.70 -11.77 3.44
#